data_AF-A0A7D7VPG6-F1
#
_entry.id   AF-A0A7D7VPG6-F1
#
_cell.length_a   1.000
_cell.length_b   1.000
_cell.length_c   1.000
_cell.angle_alpha   90.00
_cell.angle_beta   90.00
_cell.angle_gamma   90.00
#
_symmetry.space_group_name_H-M   'P 1'
#
loop_
_entity.id
_entity.type
_entity.pdbx_description
1 polymer ?
#
loop_
_entity_poly.entity_id
_entity_poly.type
_entity_poly.pdbx_seq_one_letter_code
_entity_poly.pdbx_strand_id
1 'polypeptide(L)'
;MDVDIYNDINILFGSKGTGKTDILKALSKYYNGKGFKTEVYESNTNKIDEVFDLKGTELTIDIEQFGIDDCSTELASLINATEKEITSLSKYGDYYSADAKNKISKNIKIDKFTTLDENSPKRSFEDVKNNLKKFQEFKDYYTADTKLKEVIGDDLLNELDNVIERILEKINSESGKRFTDYKSISFFNKLVKLFVSEISKKTGQPEKPTKTGFAEYASNRISIEKDVNKILENVSKTIDPIVEEVGNLGDKGKLYCKTNLLIQNGKISDAKYKHTNSTTKIPQKSVADKIELISKHIYANTLFEKIDELKNVESSESVSSINDLLLFYKHFTLDNEFYTPSNGESSMVLLHNELMKDKEIYLIDEPEKSLGNDYISDVIVPLIKEKTKSGKRVIIATHDANIAVRTLPYNSIYREHDINGYYTYSGNPFSNSLVCSSGKKPNLDWKSISMKTLEGGKSAFGERGKIYGNT
;
A
#
# COMPACT_ATOMS: atom_id res chain seq x y z
N MET A 1 -33.03 22.55 22.66
CA MET A 1 -32.03 23.59 22.98
C MET A 1 -31.63 24.18 21.65
N ASP A 2 -32.12 25.38 21.33
CA ASP A 2 -31.78 26.07 20.09
C ASP A 2 -30.48 26.86 20.31
N VAL A 3 -29.44 26.47 19.58
CA VAL A 3 -28.15 27.16 19.55
C VAL A 3 -27.90 27.52 18.09
N ASP A 4 -27.86 28.81 17.81
CA ASP A 4 -27.53 29.29 16.46
C ASP A 4 -26.05 29.04 16.19
N ILE A 5 -25.76 28.34 15.09
CA ILE A 5 -24.41 28.08 14.60
C ILE A 5 -24.26 28.72 13.23
N TYR A 6 -23.21 29.52 13.08
CA TYR A 6 -22.94 30.30 11.86
C TYR A 6 -21.85 29.66 11.01
N ASN A 7 -21.81 30.00 9.71
CA ASN A 7 -20.73 29.62 8.77
C ASN A 7 -19.44 30.41 9.02
N ASP A 8 -18.98 30.42 10.28
CA ASP A 8 -17.79 31.10 10.75
C ASP A 8 -17.35 30.45 12.08
N ILE A 9 -16.52 31.14 12.87
CA ILE A 9 -16.02 30.69 14.16
C ILE A 9 -17.12 30.86 15.22
N ASN A 10 -17.47 29.75 15.85
CA ASN A 10 -18.40 29.65 16.97
C ASN A 10 -17.64 29.16 18.20
N ILE A 11 -17.51 29.98 19.24
CA ILE A 11 -16.79 29.63 20.48
C ILE A 11 -17.78 29.25 21.57
N LEU A 12 -17.62 28.09 22.17
CA LEU A 12 -18.35 27.62 23.33
C LEU A 12 -17.46 27.72 24.57
N PHE A 13 -17.85 28.55 25.53
CA PHE A 13 -17.07 28.76 26.76
C PHE A 13 -18.00 28.86 27.98
N GLY A 14 -17.45 28.61 29.16
CA GLY A 14 -18.22 28.46 30.38
C GLY A 14 -17.42 27.69 31.43
N SER A 15 -17.84 27.73 32.70
CA SER A 15 -17.15 27.02 33.77
C SER A 15 -17.10 25.50 33.53
N LYS A 16 -16.23 24.78 34.27
CA LYS A 16 -16.18 23.31 34.22
C LYS A 16 -17.54 22.72 34.59
N GLY A 17 -17.95 21.64 33.93
CA GLY A 17 -19.23 20.96 34.19
C GLY A 17 -20.47 21.60 33.54
N THR A 18 -20.32 22.56 32.63
CA THR A 18 -21.45 23.25 31.98
C THR A 18 -22.04 22.56 30.74
N GLY A 19 -21.53 21.36 30.42
CA GLY A 19 -22.00 20.51 29.30
C GLY A 19 -21.45 20.90 27.91
N LYS A 20 -20.25 21.51 27.84
CA LYS A 20 -19.67 21.96 26.56
C LYS A 20 -19.40 20.81 25.59
N THR A 21 -18.71 19.77 26.06
CA THR A 21 -18.45 18.53 25.31
C THR A 21 -19.73 17.87 24.84
N ASP A 22 -20.77 17.83 25.68
CA ASP A 22 -22.07 17.23 25.33
C ASP A 22 -22.76 18.00 24.20
N ILE A 23 -22.62 19.33 24.17
CA ILE A 23 -23.12 20.16 23.07
C ILE A 23 -22.38 19.83 21.76
N LEU A 24 -21.05 19.69 21.79
CA LEU A 24 -20.29 19.28 20.60
C LEU A 24 -20.72 17.89 20.10
N LYS A 25 -20.92 16.93 21.00
CA LYS A 25 -21.41 15.58 20.67
C LYS A 25 -22.82 15.61 20.07
N ALA A 26 -23.71 16.42 20.64
CA ALA A 26 -25.06 16.62 20.11
C ALA A 26 -25.04 17.28 18.71
N LEU A 27 -24.18 18.28 18.49
CA LEU A 27 -23.98 18.92 17.19
C LEU A 27 -23.43 17.93 16.16
N SER A 28 -22.45 17.11 16.53
CA SER A 28 -21.93 16.05 15.67
C SER A 28 -23.04 15.09 15.23
N LYS A 29 -23.86 14.60 16.17
CA LYS A 29 -25.01 13.73 15.86
C LYS A 29 -26.03 14.41 14.94
N TYR A 30 -26.31 15.69 15.18
CA TYR A 30 -27.25 16.47 14.38
C TYR A 30 -26.78 16.67 12.94
N TYR A 31 -25.51 17.06 12.73
CA TYR A 31 -24.96 17.29 11.39
C TYR A 31 -24.74 15.98 10.62
N ASN A 32 -24.34 14.90 11.29
CA ASN A 32 -24.33 13.56 10.70
C ASN A 32 -25.74 13.13 10.24
N GLY A 33 -26.79 13.41 11.03
CA GLY A 33 -28.18 13.18 10.63
C GLY A 33 -28.65 14.02 9.43
N LYS A 34 -27.94 15.11 9.10
CA LYS A 34 -28.17 15.95 7.92
C LYS A 34 -27.28 15.59 6.72
N GLY A 35 -26.47 14.52 6.81
CA GLY A 35 -25.60 14.05 5.72
C GLY A 35 -24.20 14.66 5.67
N PHE A 36 -23.78 15.44 6.68
CA PHE A 36 -22.37 15.85 6.81
C PHE A 36 -21.56 14.74 7.48
N LYS A 37 -20.26 14.63 7.19
CA LYS A 37 -19.36 13.73 7.92
C LYS A 37 -18.60 14.52 8.98
N THR A 38 -19.02 14.40 10.24
CA THR A 38 -18.43 15.16 11.35
C THR A 38 -18.07 14.28 12.53
N GLU A 39 -16.97 14.60 13.21
CA GLU A 39 -16.52 13.96 14.44
C GLU A 39 -16.01 15.04 15.39
N VAL A 40 -16.13 14.81 16.70
CA VAL A 40 -15.59 15.72 17.71
C VAL A 40 -14.14 15.35 17.94
N TYR A 41 -13.23 16.28 17.67
CA TYR A 41 -11.84 16.16 18.06
C TYR A 41 -11.72 16.49 19.55
N GLU A 42 -11.27 15.51 20.35
CA GLU A 42 -11.00 15.68 21.79
C GLU A 42 -9.49 15.54 22.03
N SER A 43 -8.85 16.57 22.58
CA SER A 43 -7.40 16.54 22.85
C SER A 43 -7.01 15.38 23.78
N ASN A 44 -5.91 14.69 23.46
CA ASN A 44 -5.32 13.56 24.20
C ASN A 44 -6.13 12.25 24.22
N THR A 45 -7.16 12.11 23.37
CA THR A 45 -7.92 10.85 23.24
C THR A 45 -7.22 9.82 22.35
N ASN A 46 -6.69 10.27 21.21
CA ASN A 46 -6.03 9.41 20.23
C ASN A 46 -4.50 9.46 20.40
N LYS A 47 -3.83 8.33 20.22
CA LYS A 47 -2.36 8.28 20.16
C LYS A 47 -1.88 8.63 18.76
N ILE A 48 -0.83 9.44 18.67
CA ILE A 48 -0.20 9.82 17.40
C ILE A 48 0.22 8.58 16.59
N ASP A 49 0.72 7.55 17.26
CA ASP A 49 1.14 6.29 16.63
C ASP A 49 0.01 5.54 15.91
N GLU A 50 -1.23 5.67 16.42
CA GLU A 50 -2.42 5.03 15.86
C GLU A 50 -2.96 5.85 14.68
N VAL A 51 -2.98 7.18 14.81
CA VAL A 51 -3.45 8.08 13.75
C VAL A 51 -2.58 8.02 12.50
N PHE A 52 -1.27 7.83 12.66
CA PHE A 52 -0.34 7.69 11.54
C PHE A 52 0.01 6.23 11.22
N ASP A 53 -0.68 5.28 11.83
CA ASP A 53 -0.50 3.84 11.64
C ASP A 53 0.99 3.40 11.64
N LEU A 54 1.75 3.78 12.67
CA LEU A 54 3.16 3.34 12.79
C LEU A 54 3.30 1.82 12.97
N LYS A 55 2.19 1.14 13.26
CA LYS A 55 2.13 -0.32 13.32
C LYS A 55 1.92 -0.95 11.95
N GLY A 56 1.48 -0.20 10.95
CA GLY A 56 1.19 -0.65 9.60
C GLY A 56 0.05 -1.66 9.55
N THR A 57 -0.98 -1.50 10.38
CA THR A 57 -2.15 -2.39 10.36
C THR A 57 -3.01 -2.23 9.12
N GLU A 58 -2.99 -1.04 8.50
CA GLU A 58 -3.73 -0.72 7.28
C GLU A 58 -2.80 -0.52 6.07
N LEU A 59 -1.48 -0.70 6.27
CA LEU A 59 -0.46 -0.45 5.27
C LEU A 59 -0.48 -1.54 4.19
N THR A 60 -1.01 -1.20 3.02
CA THR A 60 -0.94 -2.03 1.82
C THR A 60 0.07 -1.43 0.85
N ILE A 61 1.11 -2.18 0.52
CA ILE A 61 2.15 -1.75 -0.42
C ILE A 61 2.24 -2.79 -1.52
N ASP A 62 2.35 -2.30 -2.75
CA ASP A 62 2.58 -3.11 -3.93
C ASP A 62 3.97 -2.77 -4.48
N ILE A 63 4.84 -3.77 -4.54
CA ILE A 63 6.23 -3.60 -4.97
C ILE A 63 6.36 -3.24 -6.45
N GLU A 64 5.35 -3.56 -7.27
CA GLU A 64 5.34 -3.22 -8.70
C GLU A 64 5.36 -1.71 -8.93
N GLN A 65 4.82 -0.93 -7.99
CA GLN A 65 4.84 0.54 -8.01
C GLN A 65 6.27 1.12 -7.97
N PHE A 66 7.25 0.33 -7.48
CA PHE A 66 8.66 0.72 -7.42
C PHE A 66 9.49 0.13 -8.58
N GLY A 67 8.86 -0.43 -9.61
CA GLY A 67 9.57 -1.07 -10.73
C GLY A 67 10.27 -2.38 -10.37
N ILE A 68 9.74 -3.06 -9.35
CA ILE A 68 10.21 -4.37 -8.88
C ILE A 68 9.17 -5.40 -9.31
N ASP A 69 9.61 -6.41 -10.06
CA ASP A 69 8.73 -7.50 -10.50
C ASP A 69 8.46 -8.43 -9.31
N ASP A 70 7.21 -8.77 -9.08
CA ASP A 70 6.77 -9.60 -7.96
C ASP A 70 7.20 -11.08 -8.06
N CYS A 71 7.67 -11.51 -9.24
CA CYS A 71 8.27 -12.82 -9.49
C CYS A 71 7.45 -14.03 -9.02
N SER A 72 6.12 -13.88 -8.95
CA SER A 72 5.20 -14.94 -8.52
C SER A 72 5.25 -16.16 -9.45
N THR A 73 5.42 -15.93 -10.75
CA THR A 73 5.56 -17.01 -11.75
C THR A 73 6.85 -17.80 -11.60
N GLU A 74 7.96 -17.11 -11.31
CA GLU A 74 9.29 -17.70 -11.14
C GLU A 74 9.37 -18.48 -9.84
N LEU A 75 8.81 -17.96 -8.74
CA LEU A 75 8.70 -18.68 -7.48
C LEU A 75 7.85 -19.95 -7.64
N ALA A 76 6.71 -19.86 -8.30
CA ALA A 76 5.87 -21.03 -8.59
C ALA A 76 6.57 -22.06 -9.48
N SER A 77 7.32 -21.61 -10.50
CA SER A 77 8.15 -22.46 -11.36
C SER A 77 9.23 -23.19 -10.57
N LEU A 78 9.94 -22.46 -9.70
CA LEU A 78 10.99 -22.99 -8.85
C LEU A 78 10.46 -24.04 -7.86
N ILE A 79 9.35 -23.74 -7.17
CA ILE A 79 8.70 -24.66 -6.24
C ILE A 79 8.21 -25.90 -6.98
N ASN A 80 7.58 -25.77 -8.14
CA ASN A 80 7.03 -26.91 -8.87
C ASN A 80 8.06 -27.65 -9.76
N ALA A 81 9.33 -27.25 -9.71
CA ALA A 81 10.39 -27.87 -10.49
C ALA A 81 10.51 -29.37 -10.17
N THR A 82 10.75 -30.17 -11.22
CA THR A 82 11.02 -31.61 -11.12
C THR A 82 12.28 -31.95 -11.89
N GLU A 83 13.04 -32.93 -11.39
CA GLU A 83 14.26 -33.37 -12.06
C GLU A 83 13.95 -34.03 -13.41
N LYS A 84 14.84 -33.81 -14.39
CA LYS A 84 14.77 -34.49 -15.68
C LYS A 84 15.90 -35.50 -15.76
N GLU A 85 15.56 -36.79 -15.87
CA GLU A 85 16.56 -37.84 -15.89
C GLU A 85 17.35 -37.88 -17.20
N ILE A 86 18.65 -38.20 -17.07
CA ILE A 86 19.49 -38.62 -18.19
C ILE A 86 19.21 -40.10 -18.45
N THR A 87 19.16 -40.50 -19.72
CA THR A 87 18.94 -41.90 -20.08
C THR A 87 20.21 -42.71 -19.81
N SER A 88 20.13 -43.69 -18.90
CA SER A 88 21.27 -44.53 -18.53
C SER A 88 21.74 -45.40 -19.70
N LEU A 89 23.05 -45.67 -19.78
CA LEU A 89 23.62 -46.58 -20.78
C LEU A 89 23.09 -48.01 -20.65
N SER A 90 22.70 -48.44 -19.43
CA SER A 90 22.05 -49.74 -19.21
C SER A 90 20.76 -49.89 -20.01
N LYS A 91 19.91 -48.85 -20.09
CA LYS A 91 18.67 -48.88 -20.89
C LYS A 91 18.95 -49.14 -22.37
N TYR A 92 20.04 -48.58 -22.90
CA TYR A 92 20.49 -48.88 -24.27
C TYR A 92 20.94 -50.34 -24.40
N GLY A 93 21.73 -50.83 -23.44
CA GLY A 93 22.19 -52.22 -23.39
C GLY A 93 21.04 -53.23 -23.34
N ASP A 94 20.05 -52.99 -22.47
CA ASP A 94 18.87 -53.83 -22.30
C ASP A 94 18.04 -53.89 -23.59
N TYR A 95 17.82 -52.74 -24.24
CA TYR A 95 17.13 -52.66 -25.53
C TYR A 95 17.85 -53.46 -26.62
N TYR A 96 19.13 -53.20 -26.88
CA TYR A 96 19.86 -53.89 -27.96
C TYR A 96 20.06 -55.38 -27.70
N SER A 97 20.06 -55.81 -26.42
CA SER A 97 20.11 -57.23 -26.05
C SER A 97 18.78 -57.95 -26.33
N ALA A 98 17.65 -57.26 -26.22
CA ALA A 98 16.30 -57.81 -26.44
C ALA A 98 15.81 -57.68 -27.90
N ASP A 99 16.16 -56.60 -28.60
CA ASP A 99 15.72 -56.26 -29.97
C ASP A 99 16.11 -57.33 -31.01
N ALA A 100 17.12 -58.15 -30.71
CA ALA A 100 17.55 -59.26 -31.56
C ALA A 100 16.44 -60.32 -31.83
N LYS A 101 15.40 -60.43 -30.99
CA LYS A 101 14.53 -61.62 -30.94
C LYS A 101 13.17 -61.52 -31.64
N ASN A 102 12.61 -60.33 -31.90
CA ASN A 102 11.22 -60.19 -32.36
C ASN A 102 11.12 -59.83 -33.87
N LYS A 103 10.33 -60.60 -34.65
CA LYS A 103 10.13 -60.38 -36.10
C LYS A 103 9.08 -59.29 -36.41
N ILE A 104 8.12 -59.07 -35.53
CA ILE A 104 7.00 -58.13 -35.77
C ILE A 104 7.43 -56.69 -35.50
N SER A 105 8.21 -56.45 -34.44
CA SER A 105 8.79 -55.13 -34.15
C SER A 105 9.69 -54.64 -35.30
N LYS A 106 10.41 -55.54 -35.98
CA LYS A 106 11.27 -55.20 -37.14
C LYS A 106 10.50 -54.61 -38.33
N ASN A 107 9.21 -54.93 -38.48
CA ASN A 107 8.36 -54.42 -39.55
C ASN A 107 7.80 -53.02 -39.23
N ILE A 108 7.68 -52.67 -37.95
CA ILE A 108 7.36 -51.30 -37.56
C ILE A 108 8.65 -50.49 -37.70
N LYS A 109 8.59 -49.41 -38.48
CA LYS A 109 9.75 -48.52 -38.72
C LYS A 109 9.62 -47.20 -37.98
N ILE A 110 8.44 -46.91 -37.43
CA ILE A 110 8.09 -45.63 -36.81
C ILE A 110 8.87 -45.44 -35.50
N ASP A 111 9.08 -46.51 -34.74
CA ASP A 111 9.90 -46.59 -33.53
C ASP A 111 11.40 -46.35 -33.78
N LYS A 112 11.84 -46.43 -35.05
CA LYS A 112 13.23 -46.20 -35.42
C LYS A 112 13.57 -44.73 -35.59
N PHE A 113 12.58 -43.86 -35.78
CA PHE A 113 12.82 -42.43 -35.90
C PHE A 113 13.29 -41.82 -34.57
N THR A 114 14.15 -40.81 -34.69
CA THR A 114 14.50 -39.91 -33.59
C THR A 114 13.49 -38.78 -33.51
N THR A 115 13.13 -38.39 -32.29
CA THR A 115 12.30 -37.21 -32.05
C THR A 115 13.02 -35.95 -32.50
N LEU A 116 12.28 -35.00 -33.05
CA LEU A 116 12.78 -33.69 -33.49
C LEU A 116 12.79 -32.68 -32.34
N ASP A 117 13.55 -31.60 -32.50
CA ASP A 117 13.53 -30.47 -31.55
C ASP A 117 12.18 -29.72 -31.63
N GLU A 118 11.42 -29.78 -30.55
CA GLU A 118 10.14 -29.10 -30.41
C GLU A 118 10.31 -27.67 -29.84
N ASN A 119 11.41 -27.39 -29.15
CA ASN A 119 11.57 -26.15 -28.40
C ASN A 119 11.80 -24.94 -29.30
N SER A 120 12.62 -25.07 -30.34
CA SER A 120 12.88 -23.97 -31.29
C SER A 120 11.60 -23.50 -32.03
N PRO A 121 10.81 -24.39 -32.67
CA PRO A 121 9.53 -24.03 -33.28
C PRO A 121 8.53 -23.45 -32.27
N LYS A 122 8.48 -24.00 -31.05
CA LYS A 122 7.59 -23.52 -29.99
C LYS A 122 7.92 -22.08 -29.59
N ARG A 123 9.20 -21.76 -29.33
CA ARG A 123 9.65 -20.40 -29.00
C ARG A 123 9.33 -19.43 -30.14
N SER A 124 9.65 -19.83 -31.38
CA SER A 124 9.36 -19.04 -32.57
C SER A 124 7.86 -18.70 -32.72
N PHE A 125 6.97 -19.64 -32.37
CA PHE A 125 5.53 -19.40 -32.33
C PHE A 125 5.11 -18.48 -31.17
N GLU A 126 5.63 -18.71 -29.96
CA GLU A 126 5.35 -17.87 -28.78
C GLU A 126 5.78 -16.41 -28.99
N ASP A 127 6.93 -16.16 -29.63
CA ASP A 127 7.41 -14.81 -29.95
C ASP A 127 6.43 -14.06 -30.88
N VAL A 128 5.93 -14.71 -31.92
CA VAL A 128 4.95 -14.11 -32.85
C VAL A 128 3.62 -13.89 -32.17
N LYS A 129 3.20 -14.82 -31.32
CA LYS A 129 1.98 -14.68 -30.52
C LYS A 129 2.08 -13.49 -29.55
N ASN A 130 3.24 -13.29 -28.91
CA ASN A 130 3.48 -12.14 -28.04
C ASN A 130 3.46 -10.82 -28.82
N ASN A 131 4.07 -10.79 -30.01
CA ASN A 131 4.00 -9.62 -30.89
C ASN A 131 2.56 -9.31 -31.29
N LEU A 132 1.77 -10.31 -31.68
CA LEU A 132 0.34 -10.15 -31.98
C LEU A 132 -0.40 -9.49 -30.81
N LYS A 133 -0.18 -9.97 -29.58
CA LYS A 133 -0.79 -9.41 -28.38
C LYS A 133 -0.45 -7.94 -28.19
N LYS A 134 0.83 -7.56 -28.32
CA LYS A 134 1.28 -6.16 -28.18
C LYS A 134 0.66 -5.23 -29.23
N PHE A 135 0.58 -5.66 -30.49
CA PHE A 135 -0.06 -4.87 -31.53
C PHE A 135 -1.56 -4.73 -31.32
N GLN A 136 -2.22 -5.75 -30.76
CA GLN A 136 -3.63 -5.69 -30.39
C GLN A 136 -3.86 -4.72 -29.22
N GLU A 137 -3.06 -4.82 -28.15
CA GLU A 137 -3.11 -3.90 -27.01
C GLU A 137 -2.88 -2.45 -27.44
N PHE A 138 -1.95 -2.22 -28.39
CA PHE A 138 -1.74 -0.90 -28.96
C PHE A 138 -2.93 -0.40 -29.79
N LYS A 139 -3.55 -1.29 -30.60
CA LYS A 139 -4.79 -0.97 -31.33
C LYS A 139 -5.92 -0.57 -30.40
N ASP A 140 -6.12 -1.35 -29.35
CA ASP A 140 -7.17 -1.10 -28.36
C ASP A 140 -6.94 0.24 -27.64
N TYR A 141 -5.68 0.56 -27.31
CA TYR A 141 -5.29 1.84 -26.68
C TYR A 141 -5.71 3.07 -27.49
N TYR A 142 -5.28 3.17 -28.77
CA TYR A 142 -5.58 4.38 -29.55
C TYR A 142 -7.03 4.43 -30.05
N THR A 143 -7.73 3.29 -30.10
CA THR A 143 -9.16 3.24 -30.50
C THR A 143 -10.07 3.72 -29.35
N ALA A 144 -9.68 3.48 -28.10
CA ALA A 144 -10.48 3.83 -26.93
C ALA A 144 -10.32 5.29 -26.45
N ASP A 145 -9.21 5.95 -26.78
CA ASP A 145 -8.92 7.31 -26.29
C ASP A 145 -9.58 8.41 -27.14
N THR A 146 -10.71 8.91 -26.64
CA THR A 146 -11.48 9.99 -27.29
C THR A 146 -10.73 11.32 -27.36
N LYS A 147 -9.83 11.62 -26.41
CA LYS A 147 -9.02 12.85 -26.43
C LYS A 147 -7.93 12.77 -27.47
N LEU A 148 -7.32 11.60 -27.64
CA LEU A 148 -6.31 11.37 -28.67
C LEU A 148 -6.89 11.62 -30.07
N LYS A 149 -8.16 11.21 -30.26
CA LYS A 149 -8.92 11.45 -31.49
C LYS A 149 -9.18 12.93 -31.77
N GLU A 150 -9.52 13.72 -30.74
CA GLU A 150 -9.71 15.17 -30.85
C GLU A 150 -8.41 15.92 -31.18
N VAL A 151 -7.26 15.44 -30.69
CA VAL A 151 -5.95 16.10 -30.87
C VAL A 151 -5.32 15.77 -32.22
N ILE A 152 -5.37 14.50 -32.65
CA ILE A 152 -4.66 14.01 -33.84
C ILE A 152 -5.51 14.13 -35.12
N GLY A 153 -6.84 13.99 -35.00
CA GLY A 153 -7.76 14.00 -36.13
C GLY A 153 -7.96 12.61 -36.77
N ASP A 154 -9.13 12.44 -37.41
CA ASP A 154 -9.57 11.17 -37.99
C ASP A 154 -8.66 10.66 -39.12
N ASP A 155 -8.15 11.55 -39.98
CA ASP A 155 -7.39 11.14 -41.17
C ASP A 155 -6.11 10.39 -40.81
N LEU A 156 -5.29 10.94 -39.91
CA LEU A 156 -4.04 10.32 -39.47
C LEU A 156 -4.28 9.03 -38.66
N LEU A 157 -5.34 8.98 -37.86
CA LEU A 157 -5.70 7.76 -37.12
C LEU A 157 -6.20 6.66 -38.05
N ASN A 158 -6.94 7.00 -39.10
CA ASN A 158 -7.37 6.04 -40.11
C ASN A 158 -6.18 5.50 -40.93
N GLU A 159 -5.18 6.33 -41.25
CA GLU A 159 -3.94 5.85 -41.88
C GLU A 159 -3.18 4.87 -40.97
N LEU A 160 -3.04 5.22 -39.68
CA LEU A 160 -2.41 4.36 -38.70
C LEU A 160 -3.16 3.03 -38.55
N ASP A 161 -4.50 3.07 -38.43
CA ASP A 161 -5.32 1.87 -38.28
C ASP A 161 -5.16 0.93 -39.49
N ASN A 162 -5.20 1.46 -40.71
CA ASN A 162 -4.93 0.68 -41.93
C ASN A 162 -3.54 0.01 -41.92
N VAL A 163 -2.50 0.70 -41.43
CA VAL A 163 -1.15 0.12 -41.31
C VAL A 163 -1.13 -0.98 -40.25
N ILE A 164 -1.76 -0.74 -39.09
CA ILE A 164 -1.83 -1.70 -37.98
C ILE A 164 -2.61 -2.95 -38.39
N GLU A 165 -3.73 -2.83 -39.11
CA GLU A 165 -4.49 -3.96 -39.63
C GLU A 165 -3.66 -4.83 -40.56
N ARG A 166 -2.94 -4.23 -41.51
CA ARG A 166 -2.05 -4.96 -42.42
C ARG A 166 -0.91 -5.67 -41.67
N ILE A 167 -0.39 -5.05 -40.60
CA ILE A 167 0.61 -5.67 -39.73
C ILE A 167 -0.01 -6.87 -39.01
N LEU A 168 -1.19 -6.72 -38.40
CA LEU A 168 -1.89 -7.78 -37.69
C LEU A 168 -2.24 -8.96 -38.61
N GLU A 169 -2.71 -8.72 -39.83
CA GLU A 169 -2.93 -9.76 -40.84
C GLU A 169 -1.66 -10.54 -41.15
N LYS A 170 -0.55 -9.85 -41.36
CA LYS A 170 0.75 -10.48 -41.65
C LYS A 170 1.26 -11.30 -40.47
N ILE A 171 1.14 -10.77 -39.25
CA ILE A 171 1.49 -11.48 -38.01
C ILE A 171 0.61 -12.72 -37.85
N ASN A 172 -0.70 -12.62 -38.09
CA ASN A 172 -1.63 -13.75 -38.01
C ASN A 172 -1.29 -14.85 -39.02
N SER A 173 -0.99 -14.48 -40.27
CA SER A 173 -0.60 -15.43 -41.31
C SER A 173 0.68 -16.19 -40.92
N GLU A 174 1.71 -15.46 -40.45
CA GLU A 174 2.96 -16.08 -39.99
C GLU A 174 2.80 -16.90 -38.70
N SER A 175 1.93 -16.45 -37.79
CA SER A 175 1.57 -17.20 -36.59
C SER A 175 0.95 -18.56 -36.95
N GLY A 176 0.05 -18.59 -37.93
CA GLY A 176 -0.56 -19.81 -38.45
C GLY A 176 0.46 -20.81 -38.99
N LYS A 177 1.43 -20.34 -39.79
CA LYS A 177 2.51 -21.19 -40.32
C LYS A 177 3.37 -21.77 -39.19
N ARG A 178 3.86 -20.92 -38.29
CA ARG A 178 4.68 -21.34 -37.14
C ARG A 178 3.94 -22.30 -36.21
N PHE A 179 2.64 -22.09 -36.01
CA PHE A 179 1.79 -23.00 -35.25
C PHE A 179 1.72 -24.39 -35.91
N THR A 180 1.50 -24.44 -37.23
CA THR A 180 1.46 -25.70 -37.97
C THR A 180 2.79 -26.44 -37.88
N ASP A 181 3.91 -25.74 -38.02
CA ASP A 181 5.26 -26.33 -37.89
C ASP A 181 5.47 -26.91 -36.48
N TYR A 182 5.19 -26.10 -35.44
CA TYR A 182 5.26 -26.52 -34.05
C TYR A 182 4.38 -27.75 -33.77
N LYS A 183 3.11 -27.73 -34.18
CA LYS A 183 2.18 -28.84 -33.94
C LYS A 183 2.53 -30.09 -34.73
N SER A 184 3.01 -29.95 -35.96
CA SER A 184 3.46 -31.09 -36.75
C SER A 184 4.61 -31.82 -36.07
N ILE A 185 5.60 -31.08 -35.54
CA ILE A 185 6.71 -31.65 -34.76
C ILE A 185 6.22 -32.28 -33.46
N SER A 186 5.34 -31.60 -32.71
CA SER A 186 4.77 -32.15 -31.46
C SER A 186 4.00 -33.45 -31.71
N PHE A 187 3.20 -33.51 -32.77
CA PHE A 187 2.42 -34.71 -33.12
C PHE A 187 3.31 -35.84 -33.63
N PHE A 188 4.32 -35.54 -34.43
CA PHE A 188 5.33 -36.51 -34.84
C PHE A 188 6.04 -37.12 -33.62
N ASN A 189 6.52 -36.27 -32.71
CA ASN A 189 7.18 -36.72 -31.47
C ASN A 189 6.26 -37.58 -30.60
N LYS A 190 4.97 -37.20 -30.47
CA LYS A 190 3.97 -38.00 -29.75
C LYS A 190 3.72 -39.34 -30.42
N LEU A 191 3.63 -39.36 -31.75
CA LEU A 191 3.45 -40.59 -32.52
C LEU A 191 4.62 -41.55 -32.31
N VAL A 192 5.87 -41.07 -32.43
CA VAL A 192 7.06 -41.90 -32.17
C VAL A 192 7.03 -42.48 -30.75
N LYS A 193 6.78 -41.64 -29.73
CA LYS A 193 6.70 -42.09 -28.33
C LYS A 193 5.59 -43.11 -28.10
N LEU A 194 4.40 -42.88 -28.66
CA LEU A 194 3.27 -43.79 -28.54
C LEU A 194 3.63 -45.17 -29.10
N PHE A 195 4.17 -45.23 -30.31
CA PHE A 195 4.57 -46.50 -30.93
C PHE A 195 5.67 -47.21 -30.14
N VAL A 196 6.70 -46.49 -29.67
CA VAL A 196 7.75 -47.07 -28.82
C VAL A 196 7.14 -47.71 -27.56
N SER A 197 6.23 -47.00 -26.88
CA SER A 197 5.58 -47.48 -25.65
C SER A 197 4.64 -48.67 -25.90
N GLU A 198 3.86 -48.64 -26.98
CA GLU A 198 2.90 -49.73 -27.29
C GLU A 198 3.61 -50.98 -27.77
N ILE A 199 4.72 -50.86 -28.52
CA ILE A 199 5.56 -52.01 -28.89
C ILE A 199 6.13 -52.64 -27.63
N SER A 200 6.69 -51.85 -26.71
CA SER A 200 7.21 -52.33 -25.44
C SER A 200 6.13 -53.08 -24.64
N LYS A 201 4.96 -52.46 -24.43
CA LYS A 201 3.84 -53.09 -23.70
C LYS A 201 3.37 -54.39 -24.31
N LYS A 202 3.27 -54.48 -25.65
CA LYS A 202 2.73 -55.68 -26.33
C LYS A 202 3.75 -56.79 -26.48
N THR A 203 5.05 -56.47 -26.49
CA THR A 203 6.13 -57.44 -26.71
C THR A 203 6.88 -57.81 -25.44
N GLY A 204 6.68 -57.07 -24.35
CA GLY A 204 7.44 -57.21 -23.11
C GLY A 204 8.91 -56.82 -23.25
N GLN A 205 9.30 -56.20 -24.38
CA GLN A 205 10.66 -55.75 -24.63
C GLN A 205 10.89 -54.36 -24.02
N PRO A 206 12.09 -54.07 -23.49
CA PRO A 206 12.43 -52.74 -23.02
C PRO A 206 12.24 -51.68 -24.11
N GLU A 207 11.80 -50.48 -23.72
CA GLU A 207 11.61 -49.36 -24.64
C GLU A 207 12.94 -48.89 -25.24
N LYS A 208 12.94 -48.59 -26.54
CA LYS A 208 14.09 -47.97 -27.19
C LYS A 208 14.30 -46.56 -26.62
N PRO A 209 15.50 -46.25 -26.10
CA PRO A 209 15.87 -44.87 -25.81
C PRO A 209 15.81 -43.99 -27.07
N THR A 210 14.97 -42.96 -27.07
CA THR A 210 14.81 -42.04 -28.22
C THR A 210 15.73 -40.82 -28.15
N LYS A 211 16.24 -40.49 -26.95
CA LYS A 211 17.16 -39.38 -26.67
C LYS A 211 18.13 -39.75 -25.55
N THR A 212 19.21 -38.97 -25.41
CA THR A 212 20.12 -39.08 -24.27
C THR A 212 19.54 -38.49 -22.98
N GLY A 213 18.55 -37.59 -23.06
CA GLY A 213 17.98 -36.89 -21.90
C GLY A 213 18.83 -35.72 -21.39
N PHE A 214 20.08 -35.57 -21.86
CA PHE A 214 20.98 -34.52 -21.37
C PHE A 214 20.50 -33.12 -21.74
N ALA A 215 19.91 -32.95 -22.92
CA ALA A 215 19.39 -31.65 -23.34
C ALA A 215 18.21 -31.21 -22.46
N GLU A 216 17.29 -32.13 -22.13
CA GLU A 216 16.20 -31.87 -21.18
C GLU A 216 16.72 -31.58 -19.77
N TYR A 217 17.70 -32.37 -19.29
CA TYR A 217 18.38 -32.14 -18.01
C TYR A 217 19.02 -30.76 -17.92
N ALA A 218 19.88 -30.41 -18.88
CA ALA A 218 20.57 -29.13 -18.90
C ALA A 218 19.60 -27.95 -19.05
N SER A 219 18.60 -28.07 -19.93
CA SER A 219 17.59 -27.00 -20.12
C SER A 219 16.77 -26.76 -18.86
N ASN A 220 16.47 -27.82 -18.10
CA ASN A 220 15.77 -27.71 -16.81
C ASN A 220 16.60 -26.89 -15.81
N ARG A 221 17.89 -27.22 -15.66
CA ARG A 221 18.81 -26.50 -14.77
C ARG A 221 18.96 -25.03 -15.16
N ILE A 222 19.12 -24.74 -16.46
CA ILE A 222 19.23 -23.37 -16.97
C ILE A 222 17.93 -22.58 -16.75
N SER A 223 16.76 -23.23 -16.87
CA SER A 223 15.48 -22.58 -16.57
C SER A 223 15.40 -22.20 -15.09
N ILE A 224 15.78 -23.12 -14.19
CA ILE A 224 15.83 -22.86 -12.75
C ILE A 224 16.80 -21.72 -12.44
N GLU A 225 17.98 -21.70 -13.07
CA GLU A 225 18.95 -20.62 -12.92
C GLU A 225 18.36 -19.26 -13.33
N LYS A 226 17.67 -19.20 -14.47
CA LYS A 226 17.03 -17.97 -14.94
C LYS A 226 16.01 -17.45 -13.94
N ASP A 227 15.14 -18.34 -13.44
CA ASP A 227 14.09 -17.98 -12.49
C ASP A 227 14.71 -17.50 -11.15
N VAL A 228 15.69 -18.23 -10.62
CA VAL A 228 16.39 -17.88 -9.37
C VAL A 228 17.15 -16.55 -9.50
N ASN A 229 17.85 -16.32 -10.62
CA ASN A 229 18.58 -15.08 -10.84
C ASN A 229 17.64 -13.87 -10.93
N LYS A 230 16.49 -14.01 -11.60
CA LYS A 230 15.47 -12.96 -11.66
C LYS A 230 14.91 -12.62 -10.28
N ILE A 231 14.65 -13.63 -9.46
CA ILE A 231 14.18 -13.42 -8.07
C ILE A 231 15.25 -12.68 -7.26
N LEU A 232 16.51 -13.16 -7.29
CA LEU A 232 17.60 -12.55 -6.53
C LEU A 232 17.91 -11.12 -6.97
N GLU A 233 17.83 -10.82 -8.27
CA GLU A 233 17.98 -9.48 -8.81
C GLU A 233 16.92 -8.53 -8.22
N ASN A 234 15.63 -8.92 -8.24
CA ASN A 234 14.55 -8.10 -7.68
C ASN A 234 14.63 -7.98 -6.16
N VAL A 235 15.01 -9.03 -5.44
CA VAL A 235 15.25 -9.00 -3.98
C VAL A 235 16.39 -8.06 -3.60
N SER A 236 17.39 -7.89 -4.48
CA SER A 236 18.54 -7.01 -4.23
C SER A 236 18.26 -5.52 -4.49
N LYS A 237 17.11 -5.18 -5.10
CA LYS A 237 16.75 -3.79 -5.41
C LYS A 237 16.46 -3.00 -4.13
N THR A 238 16.88 -1.74 -4.13
CA THR A 238 16.62 -0.79 -3.05
C THR A 238 15.35 0.00 -3.34
N ILE A 239 14.53 0.22 -2.32
CA ILE A 239 13.30 1.02 -2.41
C ILE A 239 13.53 2.34 -1.67
N ASP A 240 13.22 3.46 -2.34
CA ASP A 240 13.31 4.78 -1.71
C ASP A 240 12.26 4.93 -0.60
N PRO A 241 12.59 5.55 0.55
CA PRO A 241 11.63 5.73 1.62
C PRO A 241 10.47 6.64 1.21
N ILE A 242 9.26 6.26 1.59
CA ILE A 242 8.07 7.11 1.45
C ILE A 242 8.09 8.13 2.59
N VAL A 243 7.97 9.42 2.26
CA VAL A 243 8.01 10.52 3.25
C VAL A 243 6.73 11.34 3.16
N GLU A 244 6.03 11.46 4.29
CA GLU A 244 4.77 12.20 4.42
C GLU A 244 4.95 13.34 5.44
N GLU A 245 4.55 14.56 5.10
CA GLU A 245 4.53 15.68 6.07
C GLU A 245 3.39 15.48 7.07
N VAL A 246 3.73 15.44 8.34
CA VAL A 246 2.81 15.11 9.45
C VAL A 246 2.29 16.38 10.13
N GLY A 247 3.15 17.38 10.28
CA GLY A 247 2.79 18.65 10.91
C GLY A 247 4.01 19.47 11.33
N ASN A 248 3.76 20.60 11.99
CA ASN A 248 4.80 21.53 12.42
C ASN A 248 4.85 21.62 13.95
N LEU A 249 6.04 21.42 14.52
CA LEU A 249 6.34 21.49 15.95
C LEU A 249 6.75 22.90 16.41
N GLY A 250 6.43 23.94 15.64
CA GLY A 250 6.78 25.33 15.95
C GLY A 250 8.27 25.57 15.77
N ASP A 251 8.95 25.99 16.83
CA ASP A 251 10.38 26.35 16.81
C ASP A 251 11.30 25.18 16.43
N LYS A 252 10.84 23.95 16.61
CA LYS A 252 11.60 22.74 16.26
C LYS A 252 11.52 22.37 14.77
N GLY A 253 10.58 22.95 14.02
CA GLY A 253 10.41 22.71 12.59
C GLY A 253 9.38 21.62 12.23
N LYS A 254 9.46 21.13 11.00
CA LYS A 254 8.48 20.21 10.39
C LYS A 254 8.77 18.75 10.72
N LEU A 255 7.76 18.04 11.19
CA LEU A 255 7.79 16.60 11.45
C LEU A 255 7.32 15.83 10.21
N TYR A 256 8.04 14.75 9.89
CA TYR A 256 7.70 13.85 8.80
C TYR A 256 7.50 12.42 9.30
N CYS A 257 6.57 11.69 8.69
CA CYS A 257 6.48 10.24 8.82
C CYS A 257 7.25 9.59 7.68
N LYS A 258 8.26 8.80 8.01
CA LYS A 258 9.09 8.09 7.04
C LYS A 258 8.79 6.61 7.10
N THR A 259 8.45 6.02 5.95
CA THR A 259 8.28 4.58 5.78
C THR A 259 9.46 4.03 5.00
N ASN A 260 10.38 3.40 5.71
CA ASN A 260 11.50 2.68 5.11
C ASN A 260 11.05 1.29 4.67
N LEU A 261 11.36 0.91 3.44
CA LEU A 261 11.00 -0.37 2.85
C LEU A 261 12.25 -1.16 2.51
N LEU A 262 12.25 -2.45 2.83
CA LEU A 262 13.32 -3.38 2.49
C LEU A 262 12.71 -4.71 2.05
N ILE A 263 13.37 -5.40 1.12
CA ILE A 263 12.99 -6.76 0.75
C ILE A 263 13.87 -7.74 1.54
N GLN A 264 13.25 -8.73 2.17
CA GLN A 264 13.97 -9.75 2.92
C GLN A 264 14.89 -10.56 1.99
N ASN A 265 16.18 -10.58 2.32
CA ASN A 265 17.24 -11.24 1.54
C ASN A 265 17.96 -12.39 2.30
N GLY A 266 17.36 -12.86 3.40
CA GLY A 266 17.91 -13.91 4.26
C GLY A 266 18.86 -13.41 5.34
N LYS A 267 19.31 -12.14 5.27
CA LYS A 267 20.28 -11.55 6.22
C LYS A 267 19.67 -10.50 7.13
N ILE A 268 18.54 -9.89 6.74
CA ILE A 268 17.93 -8.81 7.50
C ILE A 268 17.34 -9.35 8.82
N SER A 269 17.81 -8.80 9.94
CA SER A 269 17.37 -9.16 11.30
C SER A 269 17.06 -7.95 12.18
N ASP A 270 16.93 -6.75 11.61
CA ASP A 270 16.62 -5.55 12.38
C ASP A 270 15.21 -5.67 12.99
N ALA A 271 15.13 -5.61 14.33
CA ALA A 271 13.89 -5.77 15.07
C ALA A 271 12.87 -4.66 14.78
N LYS A 272 13.31 -3.50 14.29
CA LYS A 272 12.46 -2.35 13.95
C LYS A 272 11.58 -2.60 12.73
N TYR A 273 12.06 -3.43 11.80
CA TYR A 273 11.30 -3.80 10.61
C TYR A 273 10.23 -4.84 10.93
N LYS A 274 9.05 -4.59 10.38
CA LYS A 274 7.84 -5.41 10.51
C LYS A 274 7.43 -5.96 9.16
N HIS A 275 6.64 -7.02 9.18
CA HIS A 275 6.11 -7.67 7.98
C HIS A 275 4.81 -6.99 7.56
N THR A 276 4.60 -6.81 6.26
CA THR A 276 3.33 -6.32 5.69
C THR A 276 2.19 -7.33 5.92
N ASN A 277 2.49 -8.62 5.82
CA ASN A 277 1.54 -9.71 6.08
C ASN A 277 1.74 -10.26 7.51
N SER A 278 0.65 -10.48 8.24
CA SER A 278 0.64 -10.77 9.70
C SER A 278 1.23 -12.12 10.13
N THR A 279 1.91 -12.82 9.23
CA THR A 279 2.49 -14.14 9.47
C THR A 279 3.83 -14.00 10.19
N THR A 280 3.95 -14.74 11.29
CA THR A 280 5.04 -14.77 12.27
C THR A 280 6.46 -14.67 11.70
N LYS A 281 7.38 -14.08 12.46
CA LYS A 281 8.72 -13.55 12.13
C LYS A 281 9.79 -14.52 11.54
N ILE A 282 9.45 -15.65 10.93
CA ILE A 282 10.41 -16.75 10.64
C ILE A 282 10.36 -17.32 9.19
N PRO A 283 9.25 -17.33 8.42
CA PRO A 283 9.23 -17.90 7.07
C PRO A 283 10.05 -17.10 6.04
N GLN A 284 9.83 -15.78 5.93
CA GLN A 284 10.40 -14.95 4.85
C GLN A 284 11.94 -14.97 4.80
N LYS A 285 12.58 -14.91 5.97
CA LYS A 285 14.04 -14.95 6.08
C LYS A 285 14.58 -16.31 5.65
N SER A 286 13.93 -17.39 6.11
CA SER A 286 14.29 -18.75 5.72
C SER A 286 14.11 -18.97 4.21
N VAL A 287 12.99 -18.52 3.65
CA VAL A 287 12.71 -18.61 2.21
C VAL A 287 13.78 -17.88 1.39
N ALA A 288 14.09 -16.63 1.72
CA ALA A 288 15.12 -15.86 1.00
C ALA A 288 16.52 -16.50 1.12
N ASP A 289 16.90 -17.02 2.29
CA ASP A 289 18.16 -17.75 2.49
C ASP A 289 18.21 -19.05 1.66
N LYS A 290 17.10 -19.81 1.63
CA LYS A 290 16.98 -21.03 0.80
C LYS A 290 17.08 -20.72 -0.69
N ILE A 291 16.51 -19.62 -1.18
CA ILE A 291 16.65 -19.18 -2.58
C ILE A 291 18.13 -18.85 -2.89
N GLU A 292 18.83 -18.15 -1.98
CA GLU A 292 20.27 -17.90 -2.12
C GLU A 292 21.06 -19.23 -2.13
N LEU A 293 20.71 -20.20 -1.29
CA LEU A 293 21.35 -21.52 -1.28
C LEU A 293 21.08 -22.29 -2.58
N ILE A 294 19.86 -22.28 -3.10
CA ILE A 294 19.51 -22.93 -4.37
C ILE A 294 20.40 -22.40 -5.49
N SER A 295 20.64 -21.08 -5.56
CA SER A 295 21.52 -20.47 -6.57
C SER A 295 22.93 -21.07 -6.59
N LYS A 296 23.44 -21.49 -5.41
CA LYS A 296 24.77 -22.12 -5.25
C LYS A 296 24.78 -23.60 -5.63
N HIS A 297 23.61 -24.24 -5.67
CA HIS A 297 23.45 -25.68 -5.91
C HIS A 297 22.80 -26.01 -7.27
N ILE A 298 22.56 -25.02 -8.16
CA ILE A 298 21.90 -25.21 -9.47
C ILE A 298 22.49 -26.40 -10.24
N TYR A 299 23.81 -26.50 -10.32
CA TYR A 299 24.48 -27.55 -11.10
C TYR A 299 24.94 -28.74 -10.25
N ALA A 300 24.57 -28.77 -8.97
CA ALA A 300 24.91 -29.84 -8.04
C ALA A 300 23.82 -30.92 -8.00
N ASN A 301 24.20 -32.14 -7.62
CA ASN A 301 23.25 -33.25 -7.44
C ASN A 301 22.26 -33.00 -6.29
N THR A 302 22.58 -32.07 -5.39
CA THR A 302 21.77 -31.70 -4.22
C THR A 302 20.73 -30.61 -4.54
N LEU A 303 20.58 -30.14 -5.80
CA LEU A 303 19.63 -29.06 -6.12
C LEU A 303 18.21 -29.37 -5.64
N PHE A 304 17.70 -30.56 -5.96
CA PHE A 304 16.33 -30.92 -5.62
C PHE A 304 16.15 -31.17 -4.13
N GLU A 305 17.21 -31.54 -3.41
CA GLU A 305 17.19 -31.55 -1.94
C GLU A 305 17.01 -30.12 -1.40
N LYS A 306 17.67 -29.12 -1.98
CA LYS A 306 17.51 -27.71 -1.59
C LYS A 306 16.16 -27.11 -1.98
N ILE A 307 15.62 -27.50 -3.12
CA ILE A 307 14.24 -27.13 -3.52
C ILE A 307 13.22 -27.78 -2.58
N ASP A 308 13.44 -29.02 -2.15
CA ASP A 308 12.59 -29.69 -1.17
C ASP A 308 12.69 -29.04 0.22
N GLU A 309 13.89 -28.66 0.66
CA GLU A 309 14.09 -27.86 1.87
C GLU A 309 13.32 -26.53 1.82
N LEU A 310 13.24 -25.86 0.65
CA LEU A 310 12.45 -24.64 0.46
C LEU A 310 10.94 -24.92 0.59
N LYS A 311 10.43 -26.01 0.00
CA LYS A 311 9.02 -26.42 0.12
C LYS A 311 8.62 -26.68 1.56
N ASN A 312 9.50 -27.30 2.31
CA ASN A 312 9.26 -27.73 3.69
C ASN A 312 9.51 -26.65 4.74
N VAL A 313 9.86 -25.41 4.32
CA VAL A 313 9.84 -24.27 5.25
C VAL A 313 8.41 -24.12 5.77
N GLU A 314 8.24 -24.12 7.10
CA GLU A 314 6.93 -23.91 7.74
C GLU A 314 6.24 -22.69 7.12
N SER A 315 5.03 -22.89 6.59
CA SER A 315 4.25 -21.86 5.90
C SER A 315 4.87 -21.34 4.59
N SER A 316 5.63 -22.14 3.82
CA SER A 316 6.08 -21.78 2.45
C SER A 316 4.91 -21.37 1.53
N GLU A 317 3.70 -21.87 1.79
CA GLU A 317 2.45 -21.45 1.13
C GLU A 317 2.10 -19.96 1.32
N SER A 318 2.68 -19.30 2.33
CA SER A 318 2.44 -17.87 2.60
C SER A 318 3.33 -16.93 1.79
N VAL A 319 4.42 -17.43 1.20
CA VAL A 319 5.33 -16.63 0.35
C VAL A 319 5.15 -17.07 -1.09
N SER A 320 4.17 -16.47 -1.74
CA SER A 320 3.87 -16.71 -3.16
C SER A 320 4.63 -15.77 -4.09
N SER A 321 5.23 -14.73 -3.52
CA SER A 321 5.67 -13.55 -4.24
C SER A 321 6.80 -12.79 -3.53
N ILE A 322 7.46 -11.85 -4.21
CA ILE A 322 8.44 -10.96 -3.56
C ILE A 322 7.73 -9.93 -2.65
N ASN A 323 6.47 -9.59 -2.93
CA ASN A 323 5.68 -8.73 -2.06
C ASN A 323 5.51 -9.35 -0.66
N ASP A 324 5.39 -10.67 -0.60
CA ASP A 324 5.37 -11.43 0.65
C ASP A 324 6.71 -11.42 1.40
N LEU A 325 7.79 -10.91 0.81
CA LEU A 325 9.09 -10.70 1.45
C LEU A 325 9.32 -9.24 1.88
N LEU A 326 8.33 -8.36 1.67
CA LEU A 326 8.44 -6.94 1.97
C LEU A 326 8.42 -6.68 3.48
N LEU A 327 9.38 -5.88 3.92
CA LEU A 327 9.53 -5.39 5.28
C LEU A 327 9.37 -3.88 5.30
N PHE A 328 8.69 -3.36 6.32
CA PHE A 328 8.54 -1.92 6.51
C PHE A 328 8.97 -1.48 7.90
N TYR A 329 9.47 -0.26 8.00
CA TYR A 329 9.72 0.44 9.25
C TYR A 329 9.18 1.87 9.12
N LYS A 330 8.06 2.14 9.79
CA LYS A 330 7.41 3.45 9.82
C LYS A 330 7.77 4.17 11.12
N HIS A 331 8.31 5.38 11.02
CA HIS A 331 8.77 6.18 12.16
C HIS A 331 8.71 7.68 11.88
N PHE A 332 8.77 8.50 12.93
CA PHE A 332 8.82 9.94 12.78
C PHE A 332 10.25 10.43 12.65
N THR A 333 10.43 11.47 11.84
CA THR A 333 11.71 12.12 11.62
C THR A 333 11.59 13.64 11.70
N LEU A 334 12.62 14.26 12.26
CA LEU A 334 12.82 15.70 12.33
C LEU A 334 14.22 15.97 11.77
N ASP A 335 14.34 16.86 10.78
CA ASP A 335 15.61 17.11 10.06
C ASP A 335 16.29 15.82 9.54
N ASN A 336 15.49 14.88 9.04
CA ASN A 336 15.88 13.53 8.61
C ASN A 336 16.42 12.57 9.69
N GLU A 337 16.43 12.96 10.96
CA GLU A 337 16.85 12.13 12.08
C GLU A 337 15.65 11.51 12.80
N PHE A 338 15.83 10.33 13.39
CA PHE A 338 14.78 9.65 14.17
C PHE A 338 14.30 10.54 15.32
N TYR A 339 12.97 10.71 15.43
CA TYR A 339 12.38 11.56 16.44
C TYR A 339 11.19 10.88 17.12
N THR A 340 11.06 11.07 18.43
CA THR A 340 9.89 10.65 19.20
C THR A 340 9.20 11.90 19.76
N PRO A 341 8.02 12.28 19.25
CA PRO A 341 7.28 13.43 19.77
C PRO A 341 6.94 13.27 21.25
N SER A 342 7.10 14.35 22.02
CA SER A 342 6.59 14.42 23.39
C SER A 342 5.05 14.43 23.40
N ASN A 343 4.42 14.28 24.57
CA ASN A 343 2.97 14.36 24.68
C ASN A 343 2.41 15.68 24.15
N GLY A 344 3.04 16.81 24.47
CA GLY A 344 2.60 18.13 23.98
C GLY A 344 2.77 18.27 22.46
N GLU A 345 3.89 17.80 21.91
CA GLU A 345 4.15 17.79 20.46
C GLU A 345 3.21 16.84 19.71
N SER A 346 2.84 15.72 20.33
CA SER A 346 1.85 14.81 19.78
C SER A 346 0.49 15.51 19.68
N SER A 347 0.07 16.26 20.70
CA SER A 347 -1.15 17.07 20.68
C SER A 347 -1.08 18.17 19.60
N MET A 348 0.08 18.81 19.41
CA MET A 348 0.31 19.81 18.34
C MET A 348 0.04 19.19 16.96
N VAL A 349 0.68 18.06 16.69
CA VAL A 349 0.57 17.35 15.41
C VAL A 349 -0.84 16.83 15.16
N LEU A 350 -1.49 16.24 16.17
CA LEU A 350 -2.84 15.70 16.05
C LEU A 350 -3.86 16.79 15.72
N LEU A 351 -3.77 17.93 16.40
CA LEU A 351 -4.64 19.07 16.12
C LEU A 351 -4.35 19.66 14.74
N HIS A 352 -3.08 19.80 14.38
CA HIS A 352 -2.68 20.28 13.07
C HIS A 352 -3.22 19.38 11.95
N ASN A 353 -3.05 18.06 12.07
CA ASN A 353 -3.57 17.07 11.13
C ASN A 353 -5.09 17.13 11.02
N GLU A 354 -5.79 17.28 12.14
CA GLU A 354 -7.25 17.41 12.16
C GLU A 354 -7.74 18.68 11.44
N LEU A 355 -7.04 19.80 11.62
CA LEU A 355 -7.32 21.05 10.91
C LEU A 355 -6.95 20.97 9.43
N MET A 356 -5.94 20.18 9.05
CA MET A 356 -5.52 20.02 7.66
C MET A 356 -6.52 19.22 6.81
N LYS A 357 -7.23 18.25 7.40
CA LYS A 357 -8.32 17.53 6.72
C LYS A 357 -9.36 18.52 6.19
N ASP A 358 -9.80 18.37 4.94
CA ASP A 358 -10.88 19.18 4.39
C ASP A 358 -12.23 18.70 4.94
N LYS A 359 -12.86 19.50 5.80
CA LYS A 359 -14.16 19.23 6.41
C LYS A 359 -15.06 20.45 6.25
N GLU A 360 -16.34 20.21 6.01
CA GLU A 360 -17.37 21.28 6.02
C GLU A 360 -17.57 21.87 7.43
N ILE A 361 -17.39 21.05 8.46
CA ILE A 361 -17.66 21.40 9.85
C ILE A 361 -16.56 20.80 10.74
N TYR A 362 -15.88 21.66 11.50
CA TYR A 362 -14.89 21.29 12.50
C TYR A 362 -15.51 21.42 13.89
N LEU A 363 -15.41 20.35 14.70
CA LEU A 363 -15.87 20.31 16.09
C LEU A 363 -14.65 19.99 16.96
N ILE A 364 -14.21 20.95 17.77
CA ILE A 364 -12.92 20.86 18.48
C ILE A 364 -13.16 21.12 19.97
N ASP A 365 -12.77 20.18 20.83
CA ASP A 365 -12.91 20.28 22.29
C ASP A 365 -11.54 20.42 22.97
N GLU A 366 -11.38 21.49 23.74
CA GLU A 366 -10.15 21.86 24.48
C GLU A 366 -8.87 21.74 23.62
N PRO A 367 -8.76 22.42 22.46
CA PRO A 367 -7.54 22.35 21.63
C PRO A 367 -6.29 22.85 22.36
N GLU A 368 -6.42 23.69 23.39
CA GLU A 368 -5.32 24.21 24.21
C GLU A 368 -4.62 23.17 25.09
N LYS A 369 -5.26 22.01 25.30
CA LYS A 369 -4.80 21.03 26.28
C LYS A 369 -3.43 20.48 25.88
N SER A 370 -2.44 20.63 26.77
CA SER A 370 -1.05 20.23 26.54
C SER A 370 -0.30 21.02 25.46
N LEU A 371 -0.85 22.17 25.01
CA LEU A 371 -0.18 23.09 24.08
C LEU A 371 0.38 24.32 24.81
N GLY A 372 1.47 24.88 24.29
CA GLY A 372 2.03 26.15 24.75
C GLY A 372 1.24 27.36 24.21
N ASN A 373 1.16 28.44 24.98
CA ASN A 373 0.43 29.66 24.60
C ASN A 373 0.92 30.27 23.28
N ASP A 374 2.24 30.27 23.05
CA ASP A 374 2.83 30.85 21.84
C ASP A 374 2.44 30.04 20.60
N TYR A 375 2.43 28.70 20.68
CA TYR A 375 1.97 27.83 19.60
C TYR A 375 0.49 28.02 19.29
N ILE A 376 -0.36 28.16 20.33
CA ILE A 376 -1.78 28.46 20.15
C ILE A 376 -1.95 29.79 19.40
N SER A 377 -1.23 30.82 19.83
CA SER A 377 -1.25 32.17 19.26
C SER A 377 -0.80 32.20 17.81
N ASP A 378 0.34 31.57 17.52
CA ASP A 378 1.10 31.85 16.30
C ASP A 378 0.84 30.80 15.21
N VAL A 379 0.32 29.63 15.57
CA VAL A 379 0.03 28.52 14.63
C VAL A 379 -1.46 28.19 14.60
N ILE A 380 -2.07 27.87 15.74
CA ILE A 380 -3.45 27.36 15.77
C ILE A 380 -4.48 28.44 15.42
N VAL A 381 -4.37 29.64 16.01
CA VAL A 381 -5.31 30.74 15.73
C VAL A 381 -5.32 31.14 14.24
N PRO A 382 -4.15 31.32 13.58
CA PRO A 382 -4.11 31.54 12.13
C PRO A 382 -4.77 30.43 11.31
N LEU A 383 -4.50 29.15 11.62
CA LEU A 383 -5.08 28.01 10.92
C LEU A 383 -6.61 27.98 11.04
N ILE A 384 -7.15 28.22 12.24
CA ILE A 384 -8.60 28.29 12.46
C ILE A 384 -9.23 29.39 11.59
N LYS A 385 -8.61 30.57 11.54
CA LYS A 385 -9.08 31.70 10.72
C LYS A 385 -9.00 31.39 9.22
N GLU A 386 -8.02 30.62 8.79
CA GLU A 386 -7.91 30.19 7.39
C GLU A 386 -9.08 29.30 6.99
N LYS A 387 -9.48 28.37 7.86
CA LYS A 387 -10.62 27.48 7.60
C LYS A 387 -11.95 28.22 7.51
N THR A 388 -12.14 29.30 8.26
CA THR A 388 -13.36 30.10 8.14
C THR A 388 -13.35 31.02 6.94
N LYS A 389 -12.18 31.53 6.52
CA LYS A 389 -12.04 32.24 5.24
C LYS A 389 -12.42 31.39 4.02
N SER A 390 -12.27 30.07 4.10
CA SER A 390 -12.75 29.14 3.08
C SER A 390 -14.22 28.73 3.24
N GLY A 391 -14.98 29.42 4.11
CA GLY A 391 -16.42 29.23 4.29
C GLY A 391 -16.81 28.04 5.17
N LYS A 392 -15.86 27.40 5.85
CA LYS A 392 -16.11 26.25 6.71
C LYS A 392 -16.65 26.67 8.07
N ARG A 393 -17.49 25.83 8.70
CA ARG A 393 -17.98 26.04 10.06
C ARG A 393 -16.96 25.53 11.06
N VAL A 394 -16.54 26.36 12.01
CA VAL A 394 -15.62 25.93 13.07
C VAL A 394 -16.27 26.18 14.42
N ILE A 395 -16.55 25.11 15.17
CA ILE A 395 -17.12 25.18 16.51
C ILE A 395 -16.10 24.65 17.52
N ILE A 396 -15.68 25.51 18.46
CA ILE A 396 -14.61 25.19 19.40
C ILE A 396 -15.12 25.37 20.82
N ALA A 397 -15.01 24.34 21.65
CA ALA A 397 -15.14 24.46 23.09
C ALA A 397 -13.75 24.72 23.70
N THR A 398 -13.59 25.83 24.42
CA THR A 398 -12.28 26.22 24.96
C THR A 398 -12.43 27.01 26.26
N HIS A 399 -11.38 26.95 27.07
CA HIS A 399 -11.15 27.81 28.22
C HIS A 399 -10.05 28.85 27.96
N ASP A 400 -9.30 28.72 26.87
CA ASP A 400 -8.16 29.58 26.54
C ASP A 400 -8.61 30.91 25.93
N ALA A 401 -8.10 32.02 26.48
CA ALA A 401 -8.44 33.36 26.01
C ALA A 401 -7.85 33.69 24.64
N ASN A 402 -6.70 33.13 24.25
CA ASN A 402 -6.15 33.35 22.92
C ASN A 402 -7.10 32.77 21.86
N ILE A 403 -7.62 31.56 22.07
CA ILE A 403 -8.59 30.96 21.16
C ILE A 403 -9.92 31.70 21.24
N ALA A 404 -10.50 31.90 22.42
CA ALA A 404 -11.83 32.49 22.54
C ALA A 404 -11.92 33.97 22.11
N VAL A 405 -10.82 34.72 22.21
CA VAL A 405 -10.80 36.16 21.92
C VAL A 405 -10.07 36.47 20.61
N ARG A 406 -8.85 35.95 20.41
CA ARG A 406 -8.02 36.35 19.24
C ARG A 406 -8.48 35.72 17.94
N THR A 407 -9.29 34.66 17.99
CA THR A 407 -9.97 34.16 16.79
C THR A 407 -11.01 35.14 16.24
N LEU A 408 -11.48 36.10 17.05
CA LEU A 408 -12.54 37.06 16.72
C LEU A 408 -13.83 36.35 16.29
N PRO A 409 -14.44 35.55 17.18
CA PRO A 409 -15.55 34.70 16.79
C PRO A 409 -16.78 35.51 16.40
N TYR A 410 -17.44 35.09 15.33
CA TYR A 410 -18.72 35.66 14.92
C TYR A 410 -19.82 35.37 15.95
N ASN A 411 -19.70 34.22 16.62
CA ASN A 411 -20.63 33.79 17.65
C ASN A 411 -19.89 33.21 18.86
N SER A 412 -20.31 33.64 20.04
CA SER A 412 -19.81 33.26 21.35
C SER A 412 -20.97 32.73 22.16
N ILE A 413 -20.94 31.44 22.47
CA ILE A 413 -21.94 30.72 23.22
C ILE A 413 -21.40 30.54 24.64
N TYR A 414 -21.99 31.28 25.59
CA TYR A 414 -21.64 31.18 26.99
C TYR A 414 -22.60 30.24 27.72
N ARG A 415 -22.05 29.28 28.46
CA ARG A 415 -22.80 28.37 29.31
C ARG A 415 -22.58 28.69 30.78
N GLU A 416 -23.68 28.99 31.45
CA GLU A 416 -23.74 29.27 32.88
C GLU A 416 -24.47 28.13 33.60
N HIS A 417 -23.98 27.75 34.78
CA HIS A 417 -24.68 26.86 35.69
C HIS A 417 -24.81 27.53 37.05
N ASP A 418 -26.04 27.62 37.54
CA ASP A 418 -26.35 28.06 38.90
C ASP A 418 -27.29 27.05 39.60
N ILE A 419 -27.71 27.37 40.82
CA ILE A 419 -28.61 26.54 41.64
C ILE A 419 -29.96 26.26 40.93
N ASN A 420 -30.39 27.15 40.04
CA ASN A 420 -31.65 27.08 39.30
C ASN A 420 -31.51 26.37 37.94
N GLY A 421 -30.30 25.95 37.57
CA GLY A 421 -30.03 25.11 36.40
C GLY A 421 -29.06 25.73 35.39
N TYR A 422 -29.18 25.29 34.14
CA TYR A 422 -28.29 25.69 33.05
C TYR A 422 -28.89 26.77 32.16
N TYR A 423 -28.11 27.79 31.86
CA TYR A 423 -28.48 28.88 30.96
C TYR A 423 -27.48 28.97 29.80
N THR A 424 -28.02 29.24 28.61
CA THR A 424 -27.24 29.46 27.39
C THR A 424 -27.40 30.92 26.97
N TYR A 425 -26.29 31.55 26.68
CA TYR A 425 -26.24 32.89 26.11
C TYR A 425 -25.52 32.84 24.79
N SER A 426 -25.96 33.63 23.82
CA SER A 426 -25.31 33.77 22.51
C SER A 426 -25.03 35.25 22.25
N GLY A 427 -23.91 35.55 21.60
CA GLY A 427 -23.47 36.91 21.37
C GLY A 427 -22.12 36.95 20.69
N ASN A 428 -21.41 38.08 20.73
CA ASN A 428 -20.08 38.17 20.13
C ASN A 428 -19.26 39.35 20.71
N PRO A 429 -17.94 39.35 20.51
CA PRO A 429 -17.07 40.46 20.92
C PRO A 429 -17.41 41.80 20.26
N PHE A 430 -18.01 41.80 19.05
CA PHE A 430 -18.27 43.03 18.29
C PHE A 430 -19.42 43.87 18.87
N SER A 431 -20.49 43.21 19.31
CA SER A 431 -21.64 43.84 19.98
C SER A 431 -21.43 44.02 21.49
N ASN A 432 -20.41 43.35 22.04
CA ASN A 432 -20.11 43.28 23.46
C ASN A 432 -21.31 42.84 24.34
N SER A 433 -22.23 42.05 23.78
CA SER A 433 -23.45 41.59 24.46
C SER A 433 -23.63 40.09 24.31
N LEU A 434 -24.07 39.43 25.38
CA LEU A 434 -24.48 38.03 25.46
C LEU A 434 -25.97 37.98 25.83
N VAL A 435 -26.81 37.49 24.92
CA VAL A 435 -28.26 37.44 25.08
C VAL A 435 -28.69 36.05 25.53
N CYS A 436 -29.51 35.97 26.58
CA CYS A 436 -29.98 34.70 27.10
C CYS A 436 -31.02 34.08 26.14
N SER A 437 -30.76 32.88 25.61
CA SER A 437 -31.68 32.20 24.67
C SER A 437 -33.04 31.86 25.29
N SER A 438 -33.11 31.76 26.63
CA SER A 438 -34.34 31.44 27.35
C SER A 438 -35.16 32.66 27.78
N GLY A 439 -34.59 33.87 27.67
CA GLY A 439 -35.19 35.11 28.19
C GLY A 439 -35.36 35.18 29.72
N LYS A 440 -34.95 34.14 30.46
CA LYS A 440 -35.13 34.03 31.92
C LYS A 440 -34.13 34.86 32.73
N LYS A 441 -33.04 35.31 32.10
CA LYS A 441 -31.97 36.10 32.72
C LYS A 441 -31.66 37.34 31.88
N PRO A 442 -31.18 38.42 32.52
CA PRO A 442 -30.77 39.62 31.81
C PRO A 442 -29.59 39.34 30.89
N ASN A 443 -29.42 40.19 29.87
CA ASN A 443 -28.27 40.15 28.99
C ASN A 443 -26.99 40.45 29.78
N LEU A 444 -25.88 39.85 29.36
CA LEU A 444 -24.59 40.00 30.00
C LEU A 444 -23.62 40.77 29.08
N ASP A 445 -22.67 41.47 29.68
CA ASP A 445 -21.57 42.10 28.97
C ASP A 445 -20.53 41.04 28.57
N TRP A 446 -20.29 40.89 27.27
CA TRP A 446 -19.41 39.83 26.75
C TRP A 446 -18.00 39.95 27.32
N LYS A 447 -17.42 41.16 27.31
CA LYS A 447 -16.06 41.41 27.78
C LYS A 447 -15.89 41.04 29.25
N SER A 448 -16.84 41.44 30.10
CA SER A 448 -16.81 41.18 31.53
C SER A 448 -16.89 39.69 31.85
N ILE A 449 -17.76 38.95 31.15
CA ILE A 449 -17.92 37.50 31.32
C ILE A 449 -16.72 36.73 30.76
N SER A 450 -16.23 37.10 29.59
CA SER A 450 -15.03 36.51 28.98
C SER A 450 -13.80 36.71 29.87
N MET A 451 -13.59 37.91 30.41
CA MET A 451 -12.48 38.19 31.34
C MET A 451 -12.58 37.43 32.67
N LYS A 452 -13.80 37.10 33.12
CA LYS A 452 -14.03 36.35 34.36
C LYS A 452 -13.85 34.84 34.16
N THR A 453 -14.21 34.32 32.99
CA THR A 453 -14.40 32.88 32.77
C THR A 453 -13.24 32.22 32.02
N LEU A 454 -12.60 32.94 31.09
CA LEU A 454 -11.47 32.42 30.31
C LEU A 454 -10.16 32.52 31.10
N GLU A 455 -9.24 31.61 30.83
CA GLU A 455 -7.91 31.60 31.44
C GLU A 455 -7.11 32.85 31.03
N GLY A 456 -6.47 33.52 32.00
CA GLY A 456 -5.74 34.78 31.76
C GLY A 456 -6.54 36.06 32.04
N GLY A 457 -7.60 36.00 32.84
CA GLY A 457 -8.35 37.19 33.29
C GLY A 457 -7.55 38.23 34.08
N LYS A 458 -8.11 39.44 34.22
CA LYS A 458 -7.47 40.60 34.90
C LYS A 458 -6.96 40.28 36.32
N SER A 459 -7.66 39.42 37.06
CA SER A 459 -7.25 38.96 38.40
C SER A 459 -5.98 38.11 38.36
N ALA A 460 -5.83 37.23 37.36
CA ALA A 460 -4.65 36.38 37.20
C ALA A 460 -3.37 37.19 36.87
N PHE A 461 -3.50 38.28 36.10
CA PHE A 461 -2.40 39.22 35.87
C PHE A 461 -2.11 40.10 37.08
N GLY A 462 -3.13 40.51 37.84
CA GLY A 462 -2.97 41.26 39.08
C GLY A 462 -2.26 40.48 40.18
N GLU A 463 -2.46 39.16 40.25
CA GLU A 463 -1.76 38.26 41.18
C GLU A 463 -0.35 37.89 40.72
N ARG A 464 -0.13 37.61 39.43
CA ARG A 464 1.22 37.39 38.88
C ARG A 464 2.10 38.64 38.94
N GLY A 465 1.51 39.82 38.75
CA GLY A 465 2.20 41.11 38.90
C GLY A 465 2.70 41.36 40.32
N LYS A 466 2.04 40.83 41.37
CA LYS A 466 2.54 40.91 42.75
C LYS A 466 3.69 39.94 43.04
N ILE A 467 3.86 38.89 42.25
CA ILE A 467 4.90 37.87 42.44
C ILE A 467 6.15 38.19 41.61
N TYR A 468 5.99 38.70 40.38
CA TYR A 468 7.10 39.02 39.47
C TYR A 468 7.42 40.52 39.38
N GLY A 469 6.57 41.39 39.94
CA GLY A 469 6.77 42.85 39.99
C GLY A 469 7.31 43.30 41.33
N ASN A 470 8.55 42.93 41.65
CA ASN A 470 9.41 43.69 42.56
C ASN A 470 10.81 43.73 41.96
N THR A 471 11.01 44.66 41.03
CA THR A 471 12.28 45.38 40.87
C THR A 471 11.97 46.85 40.83
#